data_AF-A0A6P5F980-F1
#
_entry.id   AF-A0A6P5F980-F1
#
_cell.length_a   1.000
_cell.length_b   1.000
_cell.length_c   1.000
_cell.angle_alpha   90.00
_cell.angle_beta   90.00
_cell.angle_gamma   90.00
#
_symmetry.space_group_name_H-M   'P 1'
#
loop_
_entity.id
_entity.type
_entity.pdbx_description
1 polymer ?
#
loop_
_entity_poly.entity_id
_entity_poly.type
_entity_poly.pdbx_seq_one_letter_code
_entity_poly.pdbx_strand_id
1 'polypeptide(L)'
;MESLLGLIKVRVVRGVNLAYRDARGSDPYVVLRMGNQEVYDKDTFSKDDDMGDADLDVQPFVQVAKMDLADIPSGTVVRTVRPCKQNCLADESHIVWKNGRLVQDTILRLRNVESGEVQLQLQWVNIPGVAL
;
A
#
# COMPACT_ATOMS: atom_id res chain seq x y z
N MET A 1 0.03 -6.98 -26.36
CA MET A 1 1.08 -6.08 -25.84
C MET A 1 0.57 -5.59 -24.50
N GLU A 2 1.23 -5.92 -23.39
CA GLU A 2 0.84 -5.37 -22.10
C GLU A 2 1.16 -3.87 -22.12
N SER A 3 0.12 -3.04 -22.16
CA SER A 3 0.27 -1.60 -22.04
C SER A 3 0.41 -1.25 -20.57
N LEU A 4 1.53 -0.64 -20.21
CA LEU A 4 1.70 0.01 -18.91
C LEU A 4 0.56 1.02 -18.73
N LEU A 5 -0.18 0.97 -17.62
CA LEU A 5 -1.30 1.90 -17.35
C LEU A 5 -0.83 3.16 -16.60
N GLY A 6 0.23 3.03 -15.82
CA GLY A 6 0.76 4.06 -14.92
C GLY A 6 1.63 3.42 -13.85
N LEU A 7 2.07 4.23 -12.88
CA LEU A 7 2.80 3.73 -11.70
C LEU A 7 1.95 3.94 -10.45
N ILE A 8 1.99 2.96 -9.55
CA ILE A 8 1.52 3.12 -8.18
C ILE A 8 2.75 3.40 -7.32
N LYS A 9 2.85 4.63 -6.82
CA LYS A 9 3.84 4.96 -5.80
C LYS A 9 3.34 4.46 -4.45
N VAL A 10 4.04 3.47 -3.90
CA VAL A 10 3.80 2.98 -2.54
C VAL A 10 4.78 3.68 -1.60
N ARG A 11 4.26 4.35 -0.58
CA ARG A 11 5.05 4.88 0.53
C ARG A 11 4.78 4.03 1.76
N VAL A 12 5.79 3.31 2.23
CA VAL A 12 5.78 2.73 3.58
C VAL A 12 5.93 3.90 4.57
N VAL A 13 4.91 4.14 5.38
CA VAL A 13 4.90 5.27 6.32
C VAL A 13 5.58 4.89 7.63
N ARG A 14 5.16 3.77 8.24
CA ARG A 14 5.75 3.19 9.46
C ARG A 14 5.15 1.82 9.77
N GLY A 15 5.86 1.04 10.57
CA GLY A 15 5.29 -0.08 11.34
C GLY A 15 4.80 0.38 12.72
N VAL A 16 3.80 -0.31 13.28
CA VAL A 16 3.22 -0.04 14.60
C VAL A 16 3.08 -1.35 15.36
N ASN A 17 3.58 -1.39 16.59
CA ASN A 17 3.53 -2.57 17.48
C ASN A 17 3.97 -3.87 16.80
N LEU A 18 5.06 -3.78 16.02
CA LEU A 18 5.63 -4.92 15.33
C LEU A 18 6.15 -5.94 16.33
N ALA A 19 6.11 -7.20 15.93
CA ALA A 19 6.63 -8.31 16.69
C ALA A 19 8.10 -8.15 17.07
N TYR A 20 8.47 -8.77 18.18
CA TYR A 20 9.82 -8.75 18.72
C TYR A 20 10.56 -10.02 18.28
N ARG A 21 11.77 -9.88 17.71
CA ARG A 21 12.55 -11.02 17.20
C ARG A 21 13.93 -11.15 17.85
N ASP A 22 14.50 -10.05 18.34
CA ASP A 22 15.81 -10.03 19.02
C ASP A 22 15.71 -9.53 20.46
N ALA A 23 16.69 -9.86 21.31
CA ALA A 23 16.71 -9.52 22.74
C ALA A 23 16.56 -8.02 23.11
N ARG A 24 16.68 -7.12 22.13
CA ARG A 24 16.50 -5.66 22.31
C ARG A 24 15.52 -5.00 21.33
N GLY A 25 14.96 -5.73 20.38
CA GLY A 25 14.13 -5.14 19.33
C GLY A 25 13.92 -6.07 18.16
N SER A 26 13.64 -5.47 17.02
CA SER A 26 13.72 -6.10 15.70
C SER A 26 14.28 -5.05 14.75
N ASP A 27 14.91 -5.48 13.66
CA ASP A 27 15.36 -4.61 12.56
C ASP A 27 14.46 -4.82 11.33
N PRO A 28 13.20 -4.31 11.36
CA PRO A 28 12.20 -4.63 10.35
C PRO A 28 12.50 -3.94 9.01
N TYR A 29 12.37 -4.69 7.92
CA TYR A 29 12.24 -4.15 6.56
C TYR A 29 10.94 -4.66 5.91
N VAL A 30 10.52 -4.00 4.83
CA VAL A 30 9.32 -4.38 4.07
C VAL A 30 9.73 -4.81 2.67
N VAL A 31 9.22 -5.97 2.25
CA VAL A 31 9.29 -6.42 0.86
C VAL A 31 7.92 -6.20 0.22
N LEU A 32 7.88 -5.41 -0.86
CA LEU A 32 6.66 -5.20 -1.63
C LEU A 32 6.71 -6.06 -2.89
N ARG A 33 5.66 -6.86 -3.11
CA ARG A 33 5.53 -7.74 -4.27
C ARG A 33 4.26 -7.42 -5.05
N MET A 34 4.37 -7.25 -6.37
CA MET A 34 3.22 -7.08 -7.28
C MET A 34 3.49 -7.79 -8.60
N GLY A 35 2.83 -8.93 -8.82
CA GLY A 35 3.15 -9.81 -9.95
C GLY A 35 4.61 -10.28 -9.87
N ASN A 36 5.40 -10.03 -10.92
CA ASN A 36 6.83 -10.35 -10.98
C ASN A 36 7.74 -9.21 -10.47
N GLN A 37 7.18 -8.13 -9.93
CA GLN A 37 7.95 -7.01 -9.37
C GLN A 37 8.15 -7.21 -7.88
N GLU A 38 9.39 -7.12 -7.42
CA GLU A 38 9.75 -7.15 -6.00
C GLU A 38 10.68 -5.98 -5.69
N VAL A 39 10.38 -5.26 -4.61
CA VAL A 39 11.19 -4.14 -4.12
C VAL A 39 11.53 -4.38 -2.66
N TYR A 40 12.81 -4.19 -2.34
CA TYR A 40 13.39 -4.43 -1.01
C TYR A 40 13.94 -3.11 -0.48
N ASP A 41 13.77 -2.87 0.82
CA ASP A 41 14.60 -1.88 1.52
C ASP A 41 16.00 -2.50 1.77
N LYS A 42 17.05 -1.69 1.67
CA LYS A 42 18.43 -2.19 1.70
C LYS A 42 19.05 -1.95 3.07
N ASP A 43 18.95 -2.95 3.96
CA ASP A 43 19.69 -2.99 5.22
C ASP A 43 20.62 -4.22 5.35
N THR A 44 21.47 -4.22 6.40
CA THR A 44 22.63 -5.11 6.54
C THR A 44 22.24 -6.46 7.15
N PHE A 45 22.51 -7.55 6.42
CA PHE A 45 22.02 -8.91 6.67
C PHE A 45 22.42 -9.50 8.03
N SER A 46 21.43 -9.72 8.90
CA SER A 46 21.41 -10.86 9.83
C SER A 46 20.50 -11.95 9.26
N LYS A 47 20.29 -13.07 9.95
CA LYS A 47 19.32 -14.09 9.50
C LYS A 47 17.94 -13.58 9.88
N ASP A 48 17.19 -13.10 8.90
CA ASP A 48 15.91 -12.43 9.15
C ASP A 48 14.83 -13.42 9.61
N ASP A 49 14.25 -13.18 10.77
CA ASP A 49 13.04 -13.87 11.23
C ASP A 49 11.80 -13.18 10.64
N ASP A 50 10.83 -13.97 10.18
CA ASP A 50 9.59 -13.43 9.62
C ASP A 50 8.81 -12.59 10.66
N MET A 51 8.42 -11.38 10.23
CA MET A 51 7.67 -10.42 11.04
C MET A 51 6.21 -10.26 10.59
N GLY A 52 5.72 -11.23 9.81
CA GLY A 52 4.36 -11.27 9.29
C GLY A 52 4.19 -10.68 7.89
N ASP A 53 3.02 -10.91 7.30
CA ASP A 53 2.67 -10.51 5.94
C ASP A 53 1.26 -9.93 5.85
N ALA A 54 1.00 -9.14 4.81
CA ALA A 54 -0.32 -8.63 4.50
C ALA A 54 -0.51 -8.41 3.00
N ASP A 55 -1.71 -8.70 2.52
CA ASP A 55 -2.13 -8.42 1.14
C ASP A 55 -3.01 -7.17 1.09
N LEU A 56 -2.81 -6.37 0.03
CA LEU A 56 -3.66 -5.23 -0.31
C LEU A 56 -4.16 -5.37 -1.74
N ASP A 57 -5.48 -5.49 -1.90
CA ASP A 57 -6.11 -5.42 -3.22
C ASP A 57 -6.07 -3.98 -3.75
N VAL A 58 -5.31 -3.78 -4.84
CA VAL A 58 -5.18 -2.48 -5.51
C VAL A 58 -6.21 -2.27 -6.62
N GLN A 59 -7.05 -3.26 -6.94
CA GLN A 59 -8.09 -3.11 -7.98
C GLN A 59 -9.03 -1.93 -7.72
N PRO A 60 -9.51 -1.67 -6.49
CA PRO A 60 -10.30 -0.47 -6.21
C PRO A 60 -9.51 0.82 -6.49
N PHE A 61 -8.21 0.84 -6.22
CA PHE A 61 -7.39 2.02 -6.51
C PHE A 61 -7.26 2.26 -8.02
N VAL A 62 -6.89 1.21 -8.77
CA VAL A 62 -6.70 1.26 -10.23
C VAL A 62 -8.00 1.63 -10.96
N GLN A 63 -9.14 1.09 -10.51
CA GLN A 63 -10.43 1.43 -11.10
C GLN A 63 -10.80 2.90 -10.92
N VAL A 64 -10.46 3.53 -9.77
CA VAL A 64 -10.67 4.99 -9.62
C VAL A 64 -9.69 5.76 -10.49
N ALA A 65 -8.43 5.31 -10.60
CA ALA A 65 -7.43 5.96 -11.44
C ALA A 65 -7.81 6.03 -12.93
N LYS A 66 -8.68 5.13 -13.40
CA LYS A 66 -9.22 5.10 -14.77
C LYS A 66 -10.46 5.98 -14.98
N MET A 67 -11.02 6.56 -13.92
CA MET A 67 -12.18 7.44 -14.03
C MET A 67 -11.74 8.82 -14.53
N ASP A 68 -12.65 9.53 -15.18
CA ASP A 68 -12.49 10.97 -15.42
C ASP A 68 -12.79 11.73 -14.12
N LEU A 69 -11.75 12.32 -13.54
CA LEU A 69 -11.79 13.04 -12.26
C LEU A 69 -11.60 14.56 -12.46
N ALA A 70 -11.63 15.07 -13.70
CA ALA A 70 -11.32 16.47 -14.01
C ALA A 70 -12.20 17.47 -13.25
N ASP A 71 -13.49 17.16 -13.10
CA ASP A 71 -14.48 18.02 -12.45
C ASP A 71 -14.71 17.70 -10.96
N ILE A 72 -13.96 16.75 -10.39
CA ILE A 72 -14.13 16.36 -8.98
C ILE A 72 -13.42 17.37 -8.05
N PRO A 73 -14.14 17.92 -7.05
CA PRO A 73 -13.52 18.80 -6.05
C PRO A 73 -12.41 18.10 -5.26
N SER A 74 -11.32 18.82 -5.00
CA SER A 74 -10.24 18.34 -4.12
C SER A 74 -10.79 18.02 -2.72
N GLY A 75 -10.36 16.89 -2.15
CA GLY A 75 -10.81 16.37 -0.86
C GLY A 75 -11.94 15.34 -0.97
N THR A 76 -12.47 15.09 -2.17
CA THR A 76 -13.55 14.12 -2.37
C THR A 76 -13.08 12.70 -2.11
N VAL A 77 -13.78 11.99 -1.22
CA VAL A 77 -13.66 10.54 -1.08
C VAL A 77 -14.40 9.90 -2.24
N VAL A 78 -13.66 9.32 -3.18
CA VAL A 78 -14.23 8.70 -4.38
C VAL A 78 -14.69 7.28 -4.08
N ARG A 79 -13.96 6.57 -3.20
CA ARG A 79 -14.31 5.21 -2.77
C ARG A 79 -13.78 4.91 -1.38
N THR A 80 -14.50 4.08 -0.64
CA THR A 80 -14.07 3.50 0.65
C THR A 80 -14.00 1.98 0.51
N VAL A 81 -12.88 1.40 0.95
CA VAL A 81 -12.73 -0.05 1.14
C VAL A 81 -12.78 -0.33 2.63
N ARG A 82 -13.73 -1.18 3.06
CA ARG A 82 -13.95 -1.50 4.48
C ARG A 82 -13.19 -2.77 4.89
N PRO A 83 -12.76 -2.90 6.16
CA PRO A 83 -12.25 -4.14 6.70
C PRO A 83 -13.24 -5.30 6.55
N CYS A 84 -12.73 -6.47 6.20
CA CYS A 84 -13.51 -7.70 6.17
C CYS A 84 -12.63 -8.92 6.45
N LYS A 85 -13.24 -10.11 6.56
CA LYS A 85 -12.50 -11.35 6.83
C LYS A 85 -11.57 -11.77 5.68
N GLN A 86 -11.73 -11.16 4.50
CA GLN A 86 -11.00 -11.50 3.29
C GLN A 86 -9.87 -10.53 2.96
N ASN A 87 -9.70 -9.44 3.71
CA ASN A 87 -8.62 -8.47 3.50
C ASN A 87 -7.82 -8.23 4.78
N CYS A 88 -6.68 -7.54 4.64
CA CYS A 88 -5.79 -7.24 5.76
C CYS A 88 -6.01 -5.82 6.32
N LEU A 89 -7.11 -5.14 5.98
CA LEU A 89 -7.34 -3.77 6.46
C LEU A 89 -7.63 -3.77 7.96
N ALA A 90 -6.89 -2.94 8.71
CA ALA A 90 -7.13 -2.71 10.13
C ALA A 90 -8.23 -1.67 10.39
N ASP A 91 -8.46 -0.78 9.43
CA ASP A 91 -9.48 0.28 9.45
C ASP A 91 -9.99 0.58 8.02
N GLU A 92 -11.02 1.42 7.88
CA GLU A 92 -11.49 1.90 6.59
C GLU A 92 -10.36 2.58 5.80
N SER A 93 -10.23 2.23 4.52
CA SER A 93 -9.27 2.83 3.61
C SER A 93 -10.01 3.66 2.56
N HIS A 94 -9.70 4.95 2.52
CA HIS A 94 -10.33 5.92 1.63
C HIS A 94 -9.45 6.23 0.43
N ILE A 95 -10.01 6.14 -0.76
CA ILE A 95 -9.41 6.60 -2.01
C ILE A 95 -9.92 8.02 -2.25
N VAL A 96 -9.02 8.99 -2.15
CA VAL A 96 -9.33 10.42 -2.13
C VAL A 96 -8.71 11.11 -3.34
N TRP A 97 -9.50 11.93 -4.02
CA TRP A 97 -9.00 12.87 -5.00
C TRP A 97 -8.55 14.15 -4.30
N LYS A 98 -7.25 14.45 -4.32
CA LYS A 98 -6.68 15.59 -3.60
C LYS A 98 -5.64 16.30 -4.44
N ASN A 99 -5.89 17.56 -4.77
CA ASN A 99 -4.96 18.47 -5.46
C ASN A 99 -4.40 17.87 -6.76
N GLY A 100 -5.29 17.31 -7.60
CA GLY A 100 -4.91 16.69 -8.88
C GLY A 100 -4.21 15.33 -8.74
N ARG A 101 -4.28 14.70 -7.56
CA ARG A 101 -3.66 13.41 -7.29
C ARG A 101 -4.66 12.46 -6.64
N LEU A 102 -4.61 11.20 -7.06
CA LEU A 102 -5.31 10.13 -6.38
C LEU A 102 -4.42 9.56 -5.27
N VAL A 103 -4.94 9.58 -4.03
CA VAL A 103 -4.23 9.12 -2.83
C VAL A 103 -5.08 8.12 -2.08
N GLN A 104 -4.46 7.08 -1.51
CA GLN A 104 -5.11 6.14 -0.61
C GLN A 104 -4.22 5.89 0.60
N ASP A 105 -4.69 6.30 1.78
CA ASP A 105 -4.06 5.94 3.05
C ASP A 105 -4.65 4.61 3.53
N THR A 106 -3.80 3.71 4.00
CA THR A 106 -4.23 2.38 4.44
C THR A 106 -3.40 1.86 5.60
N ILE A 107 -4.05 1.11 6.48
CA ILE A 107 -3.42 0.42 7.60
C ILE A 107 -3.66 -1.07 7.40
N LEU A 108 -2.58 -1.82 7.26
CA LEU A 108 -2.62 -3.27 7.10
C LEU A 108 -2.27 -3.94 8.42
N ARG A 109 -3.14 -4.83 8.91
CA ARG A 109 -2.83 -5.73 10.02
C ARG A 109 -2.05 -6.91 9.47
N LEU A 110 -0.88 -7.16 10.05
CA LEU A 110 -0.04 -8.29 9.66
C LEU A 110 -0.66 -9.61 10.12
N ARG A 111 -0.51 -10.64 9.29
CA ARG A 111 -0.87 -12.04 9.54
C ARG A 111 0.38 -12.84 9.85
N ASN A 112 0.18 -14.07 10.32
CA ASN A 112 1.26 -15.01 10.63
C ASN A 112 2.28 -14.45 11.64
N VAL A 113 1.80 -13.53 12.49
CA VAL A 113 2.58 -12.82 13.51
C VAL A 113 1.66 -12.48 14.68
N GLU A 114 2.22 -12.40 15.89
CA GLU A 114 1.49 -12.12 17.12
C GLU A 114 0.99 -10.67 17.24
N SER A 115 1.67 -9.74 16.57
CA SER A 115 1.29 -8.33 16.52
C SER A 115 1.97 -7.61 15.36
N GLY A 116 1.35 -6.51 14.93
CA GLY A 116 1.96 -5.61 13.96
C GLY A 116 0.95 -5.04 12.98
N GLU A 117 1.11 -3.75 12.71
CA GLU A 117 0.41 -3.06 11.64
C GLU A 117 1.42 -2.28 10.81
N VAL A 118 1.17 -2.19 9.50
CA VAL A 118 1.96 -1.36 8.58
C VAL A 118 1.05 -0.30 7.98
N GLN A 119 1.47 0.96 8.10
CA GLN A 119 0.79 2.08 7.48
C GLN A 119 1.43 2.36 6.12
N LEU A 120 0.60 2.36 5.08
CA LEU A 120 1.00 2.64 3.71
C LEU A 120 0.20 3.82 3.15
N GLN A 121 0.81 4.53 2.20
CA GLN A 121 0.11 5.48 1.35
C GLN A 121 0.37 5.12 -0.11
N LEU A 122 -0.70 4.95 -0.88
CA LEU A 122 -0.64 4.80 -2.33
C LEU A 122 -0.87 6.15 -3.01
N GLN A 123 -0.15 6.41 -4.09
CA GLN A 123 -0.40 7.53 -4.98
C GLN A 123 -0.34 7.07 -6.44
N TRP A 124 -1.30 7.50 -7.25
CA TRP A 124 -1.23 7.27 -8.69
C TRP A 124 -0.26 8.25 -9.34
N VAL A 125 0.56 7.75 -10.28
CA VAL A 125 1.51 8.54 -11.06
C VAL A 125 1.30 8.24 -12.54
N ASN A 126 0.87 9.26 -13.26
CA ASN A 126 0.75 9.19 -14.72
C ASN A 126 2.14 9.20 -15.36
N ILE A 127 2.33 8.36 -16.38
CA ILE A 127 3.55 8.32 -17.17
C ILE A 127 3.31 9.14 -18.44
N PRO A 128 4.08 10.20 -18.71
CA PRO A 128 3.95 10.96 -19.94
C PRO A 128 4.07 10.06 -21.18
N GLY A 129 3.17 10.23 -22.15
CA GLY A 129 3.15 9.42 -23.38
C GLY A 129 2.44 8.07 -23.25
N VAL A 130 1.93 7.73 -22.07
CA VAL A 130 1.05 6.58 -21.83
C VAL A 130 -0.36 7.11 -21.57
N ALA A 131 -1.30 6.80 -22.47
CA ALA A 131 -2.70 7.12 -22.27
C ALA A 131 -3.38 6.01 -21.43
N LEU A 132 -4.24 6.42 -20.49
CA LEU A 132 -5.13 5.54 -19.72
C LEU A 132 -6.41 5.24 -20.49
#